data_AF-A0A0N4UUX0-F1
#
_entry.id   AF-A0A0N4UUX0-F1
#
_cell.length_a   1.000
_cell.length_b   1.000
_cell.length_c   1.000
_cell.angle_alpha   90.00
_cell.angle_beta   90.00
_cell.angle_gamma   90.00
#
_symmetry.space_group_name_H-M   'P 1'
#
loop_
_entity.id
_entity.type
_entity.pdbx_description
1 polymer ?
#
loop_
_entity_poly.entity_id
_entity_poly.type
_entity_poly.pdbx_seq_one_letter_code
_entity_poly.pdbx_strand_id
1 'polypeptide(L)'
;MLCNRLVDRGFRNDCIKVVFISNAKKQVPLWNQKDKEGKEFVVWDYHVVLQLAAGGKKFIYDLNTTLPIPCCATFYWTETLNPSIKLPDDYRRLL
;
A
#
# COMPACT_ATOMS: atom_id res chain seq x y z
N MET A 1 -14.51 -7.44 -1.13
CA MET A 1 -14.50 -7.45 -2.62
C MET A 1 -13.21 -8.00 -3.22
N LEU A 2 -12.00 -7.51 -2.90
CA LEU A 2 -10.77 -8.06 -3.49
C LEU A 2 -10.29 -9.37 -2.83
N CYS A 3 -10.31 -9.49 -1.50
CA CYS A 3 -9.95 -10.74 -0.81
C CYS A 3 -10.78 -11.92 -1.31
N ASN A 4 -12.12 -11.77 -1.31
CA ASN A 4 -13.03 -12.81 -1.79
C ASN A 4 -12.71 -13.21 -3.23
N ARG A 5 -12.46 -12.25 -4.13
CA ARG A 5 -12.08 -12.55 -5.53
C ARG A 5 -10.77 -13.34 -5.65
N LEU A 6 -9.81 -13.16 -4.74
CA LEU A 6 -8.57 -13.94 -4.74
C LEU A 6 -8.82 -15.36 -4.19
N VAL A 7 -9.66 -15.49 -3.16
CA VAL A 7 -10.10 -16.78 -2.64
C VAL A 7 -10.86 -17.58 -3.70
N ASP A 8 -11.79 -16.93 -4.42
CA ASP A 8 -12.55 -17.53 -5.52
C ASP A 8 -11.65 -17.98 -6.68
N ARG A 9 -10.47 -17.35 -6.83
CA ARG A 9 -9.43 -17.73 -7.80
C ARG A 9 -8.49 -18.83 -7.28
N GLY A 10 -8.74 -19.38 -6.10
CA GLY A 10 -7.99 -20.50 -5.52
C GLY A 10 -6.81 -20.09 -4.63
N PHE A 11 -6.63 -18.81 -4.33
CA PHE A 11 -5.61 -18.41 -3.36
C PHE A 11 -6.07 -18.70 -1.93
N ARG A 12 -5.20 -19.34 -1.14
CA ARG A 12 -5.48 -19.64 0.26
C ARG A 12 -5.50 -18.35 1.10
N ASN A 13 -6.34 -18.31 2.13
CA ASN A 13 -6.46 -17.15 3.01
C ASN A 13 -5.14 -16.76 3.70
N ASP A 14 -4.29 -17.73 4.04
CA ASP A 14 -2.99 -17.49 4.67
C ASP A 14 -1.97 -16.79 3.75
N CYS A 15 -2.19 -16.86 2.44
CA CYS A 15 -1.43 -16.14 1.43
C CYS A 15 -1.89 -14.67 1.28
N ILE A 16 -3.03 -14.29 1.85
CA ILE A 16 -3.65 -12.97 1.68
C ILE A 16 -3.55 -12.20 2.99
N LYS A 17 -3.02 -10.97 2.93
CA LYS A 17 -2.96 -10.07 4.09
C LYS A 17 -3.54 -8.72 3.73
N VAL A 18 -4.36 -8.17 4.61
CA VAL A 18 -4.78 -6.77 4.55
C VAL A 18 -3.78 -5.98 5.39
N VAL A 19 -3.23 -4.91 4.82
CA VAL A 19 -2.23 -4.05 5.46
C VAL A 19 -2.86 -2.68 5.68
N PHE A 20 -2.81 -2.20 6.92
CA PHE A 20 -3.33 -0.90 7.31
C PHE A 20 -2.18 0.07 7.50
N ILE A 21 -2.19 1.15 6.74
CA ILE A 21 -1.17 2.20 6.80
C ILE A 21 -1.78 3.38 7.54
N SER A 22 -1.28 3.70 8.73
CA SER A 22 -1.74 4.87 9.50
C SER A 22 -0.69 5.29 10.52
N ASN A 23 -1.05 6.23 11.40
CA ASN A 23 -0.28 6.63 12.57
C ASN A 23 -1.20 7.29 13.60
N ALA A 24 -0.65 7.66 14.77
CA ALA A 24 -1.42 8.25 15.86
C ALA A 24 -2.10 9.58 15.47
N LYS A 25 -1.50 10.33 14.53
CA LYS A 25 -2.04 11.62 14.05
C LYS A 25 -3.03 11.47 12.90
N LYS A 26 -3.19 10.26 12.35
CA LYS A 26 -3.94 10.02 11.12
C LYS A 26 -3.48 10.97 10.00
N GLN A 27 -2.18 11.01 9.79
CA GLN A 27 -1.53 11.84 8.77
C GLN A 27 -0.37 11.07 8.16
N VAL A 28 -0.65 10.27 7.14
CA VAL A 28 0.34 9.44 6.46
C VAL A 28 0.52 9.89 5.01
N PRO A 29 1.64 10.58 4.67
CA PRO A 29 1.93 10.93 3.29
C PRO A 29 2.35 9.69 2.51
N LEU A 30 1.70 9.46 1.36
CA LEU A 30 1.94 8.37 0.43
C LEU A 30 2.15 8.91 -0.98
N TRP A 31 3.25 8.50 -1.61
CA TRP A 31 3.59 8.85 -2.98
C TRP A 31 2.90 7.92 -3.98
N ASN A 32 2.88 8.34 -5.24
CA ASN A 32 2.33 7.57 -6.35
C ASN A 32 0.86 7.18 -6.12
N GLN A 33 0.04 8.15 -5.69
CA GLN A 33 -1.40 8.01 -5.48
C GLN A 33 -2.16 8.78 -6.56
N LYS A 34 -3.31 8.26 -6.99
CA LYS A 34 -4.16 8.83 -8.07
C LYS A 34 -4.71 10.21 -7.69
N ASP A 35 -5.09 10.38 -6.43
CA ASP A 35 -5.76 11.59 -5.92
C ASP A 35 -4.77 12.71 -5.55
N LYS A 36 -3.56 12.68 -6.11
CA LYS A 36 -2.52 13.67 -5.78
C LYS A 36 -2.80 15.07 -6.32
N GLU A 37 -3.75 15.25 -7.25
CA GLU A 37 -4.16 16.56 -7.79
C GLU A 37 -2.98 17.49 -8.14
N GLY A 38 -1.96 16.96 -8.82
CA GLY A 38 -0.76 17.70 -9.19
C GLY A 38 0.31 17.86 -8.10
N LYS A 39 0.04 17.39 -6.88
CA LYS A 39 1.02 17.27 -5.79
C LYS A 39 1.89 16.03 -5.97
N GLU A 40 2.94 15.92 -5.17
CA GLU A 40 3.85 14.76 -5.18
C GLU A 40 3.28 13.55 -4.41
N PHE A 41 2.48 13.79 -3.37
CA PHE A 41 1.93 12.79 -2.48
C PHE A 41 0.52 13.17 -2.00
N VAL A 42 -0.19 12.19 -1.43
CA VAL A 42 -1.47 12.36 -0.74
C VAL A 42 -1.27 12.08 0.74
N VAL A 43 -1.86 12.89 1.62
CA VAL A 43 -1.88 12.63 3.07
C VAL A 43 -3.19 11.96 3.42
N TRP A 44 -3.10 10.70 3.83
CA TRP A 44 -4.25 9.92 4.28
C TRP A 44 -4.38 9.94 5.80
N ASP A 45 -5.61 9.77 6.29
CA ASP A 45 -5.86 9.43 7.69
C ASP A 45 -5.51 7.97 7.97
N TYR A 46 -5.90 7.08 7.07
CA TYR A 46 -5.41 5.73 6.94
C TYR A 46 -5.52 5.29 5.47
N HIS A 47 -4.72 4.30 5.08
CA HIS A 47 -4.81 3.68 3.75
C HIS A 47 -4.77 2.16 3.89
N VAL A 48 -5.46 1.45 3.01
CA VAL A 48 -5.56 -0.01 3.07
C VAL A 48 -5.14 -0.61 1.75
N VAL A 49 -4.22 -1.57 1.83
CA VAL A 49 -3.77 -2.34 0.67
C VAL A 49 -3.84 -3.83 0.95
N LEU A 50 -3.93 -4.62 -0.11
CA LEU A 50 -3.89 -6.08 -0.01
C LEU A 50 -2.53 -6.60 -0.45
N GLN A 51 -1.90 -7.41 0.38
CA GLN A 51 -0.70 -8.15 0.04
C GLN A 51 -1.04 -9.62 -0.26
N LEU A 52 -0.61 -10.11 -1.41
CA LEU A 52 -0.71 -11.51 -1.80
C LEU A 52 0.69 -12.15 -1.84
N ALA A 53 0.87 -13.28 -1.17
CA ALA A 53 2.05 -14.13 -1.28
C ALA A 53 1.77 -15.28 -2.25
N ALA A 54 2.47 -15.32 -3.38
CA ALA A 54 2.29 -16.34 -4.40
C ALA A 54 3.64 -16.66 -5.09
N GLY A 55 3.94 -17.95 -5.27
CA GLY A 55 5.17 -18.39 -5.97
C GLY A 55 6.46 -17.85 -5.35
N GLY A 56 6.54 -17.78 -4.01
CA GLY A 56 7.69 -17.23 -3.29
C GLY A 56 7.86 -15.71 -3.38
N LYS A 57 6.94 -15.00 -4.04
CA LYS A 57 6.93 -13.54 -4.20
C LYS A 57 5.77 -12.91 -3.46
N LYS A 58 5.88 -11.60 -3.18
CA LYS A 58 4.80 -10.80 -2.58
C LYS A 58 4.39 -9.70 -3.55
N PHE A 59 3.08 -9.49 -3.62
CA PHE A 59 2.45 -8.53 -4.51
C PHE A 59 1.50 -7.63 -3.72
N ILE A 60 1.49 -6.34 -4.03
CA ILE A 60 0.57 -5.36 -3.44
C ILE A 60 -0.50 -5.00 -4.46
N TYR A 61 -1.73 -5.05 -4.00
CA TYR A 61 -2.90 -4.49 -4.67
C TYR A 61 -3.33 -3.25 -3.89
N ASP A 62 -2.95 -2.10 -4.43
CA ASP A 62 -3.44 -0.79 -4.02
C ASP A 62 -4.29 -0.27 -5.18
N LEU A 63 -5.58 0.01 -4.95
CA LEU A 63 -6.46 0.50 -6.03
C LEU A 63 -6.31 2.01 -6.25
N ASN A 64 -5.70 2.73 -5.31
CA ASN A 64 -5.50 4.17 -5.34
C ASN A 64 -4.10 4.57 -5.83
N THR A 65 -3.24 3.61 -6.17
CA THR A 65 -1.89 3.92 -6.68
C THR A 65 -1.85 4.23 -8.18
N THR A 66 -0.87 5.02 -8.61
CA THR A 66 -0.48 5.19 -10.02
C THR A 66 0.53 4.14 -10.49
N LEU A 67 1.05 3.30 -9.60
CA LEU A 67 1.94 2.17 -9.92
C LEU A 67 1.16 1.02 -10.59
N PRO A 68 1.84 0.02 -11.20
CA PRO A 68 1.18 -1.16 -11.73
C PRO A 68 0.39 -1.94 -10.67
N ILE A 69 -0.72 -2.57 -11.07
CA ILE A 69 -1.56 -3.38 -10.18
C ILE A 69 -1.74 -4.79 -10.79
N PRO A 70 -1.29 -5.87 -10.10
CA PRO A 70 -0.52 -5.86 -8.87
C PRO A 70 0.91 -5.33 -9.05
N CYS A 71 1.47 -4.79 -7.97
CA CYS A 71 2.84 -4.32 -7.90
C CYS A 71 3.73 -5.32 -7.13
N CYS A 72 5.00 -5.49 -7.52
CA CYS A 72 5.97 -6.19 -6.67
C CYS A 72 6.09 -5.47 -5.32
N ALA A 73 5.98 -6.20 -4.20
CA ALA A 73 5.90 -5.57 -2.88
C ALA A 73 7.09 -4.69 -2.54
N THR A 74 8.32 -5.12 -2.85
CA THR A 74 9.52 -4.30 -2.59
C THR A 74 9.49 -2.99 -3.37
N PHE A 75 9.09 -3.03 -4.65
CA PHE A 75 8.98 -1.83 -5.48
C PHE A 75 7.85 -0.91 -4.99
N TYR A 76 6.67 -1.48 -4.71
CA TYR A 76 5.54 -0.74 -4.15
C TYR A 76 5.92 0.00 -2.88
N TRP A 77 6.51 -0.70 -1.90
CA TRP A 77 6.86 -0.07 -0.64
C TRP A 77 7.87 1.05 -0.83
N THR A 78 8.94 0.84 -1.61
CA THR A 78 9.92 1.90 -1.88
C THR A 78 9.28 3.13 -2.54
N GLU A 79 8.48 2.95 -3.58
CA GLU A 79 7.88 4.05 -4.34
C GLU A 79 6.73 4.76 -3.62
N THR A 80 5.97 4.04 -2.78
CA THR A 80 4.87 4.62 -2.00
C THR A 80 5.37 5.28 -0.72
N LEU A 81 6.41 4.73 -0.09
CA LEU A 81 6.97 5.21 1.17
C LEU A 81 8.09 6.24 0.98
N ASN A 82 8.78 6.23 -0.16
CA ASN A 82 9.84 7.17 -0.47
C ASN A 82 10.84 7.37 0.70
N PRO A 83 11.59 6.33 1.11
CA PRO A 83 12.42 6.36 2.32
C PRO A 83 13.60 7.34 2.26
N SER A 84 13.92 7.91 1.10
CA SER A 84 14.95 8.95 0.96
C SER A 84 14.50 10.29 1.57
N ILE A 85 13.19 10.51 1.72
CA ILE A 85 12.63 11.69 2.37
C ILE A 85 12.51 11.45 3.87
N LYS A 86 13.22 12.25 4.65
CA LYS A 86 13.10 12.25 6.11
C LYS A 86 11.83 13.00 6.53
N LEU A 87 10.80 12.24 6.91
CA LEU A 87 9.58 12.81 7.48
C LEU A 87 9.79 13.24 8.94
N PRO A 88 9.08 14.27 9.42
CA PRO A 88 8.91 14.50 10.85
C PRO A 88 8.23 13.30 11.52
N ASP A 89 8.50 13.08 12.81
CA ASP A 89 8.03 11.90 13.54
C ASP A 89 6.50 11.74 13.54
N ASP A 90 5.77 12.86 13.59
CA ASP A 90 4.31 12.87 13.53
C ASP A 90 3.73 12.27 12.24
N TYR A 91 4.51 12.24 11.14
CA TYR A 91 4.12 11.69 9.85
C TYR A 91 4.70 10.30 9.57
N ARG A 92 5.43 9.70 10.54
CA ARG A 92 5.93 8.33 10.40
C ARG A 92 4.77 7.37 10.18
N ARG A 93 4.92 6.45 9.23
CA ARG A 93 3.88 5.48 8.86
C ARG A 93 4.08 4.17 9.62
N LEU A 94 2.99 3.63 10.14
CA LEU A 94 2.88 2.28 10.72
C LEU A 94 2.07 1.42 9.74
N LEU A 95 2.53 0.19 9.51
CA LEU A 95 2.01 -0.76 8.51
C LEU A 95 1.47 -2.02 9.19
#